data_AF-A0A443R7X3-F1
#
_entry.id   AF-A0A443R7X3-F1
#
_cell.length_a   1.000
_cell.length_b   1.000
_cell.length_c   1.000
_cell.angle_alpha   90.00
_cell.angle_beta   90.00
_cell.angle_gamma   90.00
#
_symmetry.space_group_name_H-M   'P 1'
#
loop_
_entity.id
_entity.type
_entity.pdbx_description
1 polymer ?
#
loop_
_entity_poly.entity_id
_entity_poly.type
_entity_poly.pdbx_seq_one_letter_code
_entity_poly.pdbx_strand_id
1 'polypeptide(L)'
;MGLPPHVSPNGRKYIENIGIAQKKYLENMLFQFPFSHLMDNKIRKGKYLKQKFEELRAFGSKIIESRKKEFTKSKNESFLDNLLQLQKENLSLTDEEIRSQVHTFVAGAFDTTGTALQWLILLLGNHIEIQDNLRNEWCNFRCNK
;
A
#
# COMPACT_ATOMS: atom_id res chain seq x y z
N MET A 1 1.97 15.16 0.41
CA MET A 1 1.79 15.14 -1.07
C MET A 1 0.47 14.47 -1.37
N GLY A 2 -0.43 15.11 -2.12
CA GLY A 2 -1.72 14.53 -2.49
C GLY A 2 -1.57 13.45 -3.56
N LEU A 3 -2.48 12.46 -3.58
CA LEU A 3 -2.50 11.44 -4.63
C LEU A 3 -2.80 12.09 -6.00
N PRO A 4 -2.11 11.69 -7.08
CA PRO A 4 -2.26 12.31 -8.39
C PRO A 4 -3.67 12.13 -8.96
N PRO A 5 -4.14 13.06 -9.82
CA PRO A 5 -5.54 13.15 -10.22
C PRO A 5 -6.05 11.97 -11.07
N HIS A 6 -5.15 11.22 -11.71
CA HIS A 6 -5.49 10.05 -12.52
C HIS A 6 -5.91 8.83 -11.69
N VAL A 7 -5.66 8.82 -10.37
CA VAL A 7 -6.06 7.72 -9.50
C VAL A 7 -7.58 7.77 -9.30
N SER A 8 -8.25 6.63 -9.51
CA SER A 8 -9.70 6.51 -9.35
C SER A 8 -10.14 6.94 -7.93
N PRO A 9 -11.34 7.52 -7.75
CA PRO A 9 -11.83 7.94 -6.44
C PRO A 9 -11.83 6.80 -5.41
N ASN A 10 -12.20 5.60 -5.85
CA ASN A 10 -12.20 4.40 -5.00
C ASN A 10 -10.78 3.98 -4.60
N GLY A 11 -9.81 4.05 -5.52
CA GLY A 11 -8.41 3.77 -5.24
C GLY A 11 -7.80 4.78 -4.26
N ARG A 12 -8.13 6.08 -4.39
CA ARG A 12 -7.70 7.10 -3.41
C ARG A 12 -8.23 6.82 -2.02
N LYS A 13 -9.54 6.55 -1.91
CA LYS A 13 -10.18 6.21 -0.64
C LYS A 13 -9.55 4.97 0.00
N TYR A 14 -9.18 3.98 -0.79
CA TYR A 14 -8.50 2.78 -0.31
C TYR A 14 -7.13 3.08 0.31
N ILE A 15 -6.27 3.80 -0.41
CA ILE A 15 -4.94 4.18 0.07
C ILE A 15 -5.02 5.06 1.33
N GLU A 16 -5.95 6.01 1.36
CA GLU A 16 -6.20 6.84 2.54
C GLU A 16 -6.60 5.97 3.75
N ASN A 17 -7.49 5.00 3.54
CA ASN A 17 -7.91 4.10 4.60
C ASN A 17 -6.77 3.20 5.10
N ILE A 18 -5.85 2.76 4.23
CA ILE A 18 -4.64 2.01 4.62
C ILE A 18 -3.79 2.88 5.54
N GLY A 19 -3.50 4.13 5.15
CA GLY A 19 -2.70 5.05 5.96
C GLY A 19 -3.33 5.31 7.33
N ILE A 20 -4.65 5.49 7.39
CA ILE A 20 -5.39 5.65 8.66
C ILE A 20 -5.27 4.39 9.53
N ALA A 21 -5.40 3.20 8.94
CA ALA A 21 -5.29 1.94 9.66
C ALA A 21 -3.88 1.72 10.22
N GLN A 22 -2.84 1.96 9.41
CA GLN A 22 -1.44 1.84 9.80
C GLN A 22 -1.07 2.82 10.92
N LYS A 23 -1.41 4.10 10.76
CA LYS A 23 -1.14 5.13 11.77
C LYS A 23 -1.78 4.76 13.11
N LYS A 24 -3.03 4.29 13.09
CA LYS A 24 -3.72 3.87 14.32
C LYS A 24 -3.21 2.55 14.88
N TYR A 25 -2.75 1.62 14.05
CA TYR A 25 -2.10 0.41 14.52
C TYR A 25 -0.81 0.76 15.26
N LEU A 26 0.00 1.67 14.70
CA LEU A 26 1.19 2.20 15.37
C LEU A 26 0.83 2.96 16.65
N GLU A 27 -0.18 3.82 16.64
CA GLU A 27 -0.67 4.46 17.88
C GLU A 27 -1.05 3.39 18.93
N ASN A 28 -1.81 2.36 18.54
CA ASN A 28 -2.23 1.23 19.40
C ASN A 28 -1.06 0.36 19.89
N MET A 29 0.00 0.21 19.09
CA MET A 29 1.23 -0.45 19.50
C MET A 29 2.02 0.43 20.48
N LEU A 30 2.06 1.75 20.23
CA LEU A 30 2.64 2.72 21.15
C LEU A 30 1.87 2.77 22.49
N PHE A 31 0.59 2.39 22.50
CA PHE A 31 -0.20 2.24 23.72
C PHE A 31 0.27 1.10 24.65
N GLN A 32 1.14 0.17 24.20
CA GLN A 32 1.79 -0.84 25.06
C GLN A 32 3.00 -0.29 25.84
N PHE A 33 3.52 0.89 25.48
CA PHE A 33 4.64 1.50 26.19
C PHE A 33 4.16 2.19 27.49
N PRO A 34 4.99 2.26 28.54
CA PRO A 34 4.60 2.75 29.87
C PRO A 34 4.05 4.20 29.90
N PHE A 35 4.32 5.00 28.87
CA PHE A 35 3.82 6.38 28.74
C PHE A 35 2.47 6.50 28.00
N SER A 36 1.83 5.38 27.69
CA SER A 36 0.58 5.35 26.92
C SER A 36 -0.62 6.02 27.60
N HIS A 37 -0.58 6.12 28.93
CA HIS A 37 -1.57 6.83 29.73
C HIS A 37 -1.59 8.35 29.47
N LEU A 38 -0.52 8.92 28.91
CA LEU A 38 -0.45 10.34 28.53
C LEU A 38 -1.21 10.65 27.22
N MET A 39 -1.59 9.62 26.46
CA MET A 39 -2.25 9.74 25.16
C MET A 39 -3.76 9.47 25.30
N ASP A 40 -4.50 10.35 25.96
CA ASP A 40 -5.89 10.08 26.33
C ASP A 40 -6.90 10.28 25.17
N ASN A 41 -7.46 9.18 24.62
CA ASN A 41 -8.76 9.11 23.90
C ASN A 41 -9.07 7.67 23.39
N LYS A 42 -9.47 6.75 24.28
CA LYS A 42 -9.60 5.31 23.95
C LYS A 42 -10.92 4.90 23.27
N ILE A 43 -12.06 5.54 23.56
CA ILE A 43 -13.40 5.03 23.17
C ILE A 43 -13.82 5.46 21.75
N ARG A 44 -13.51 6.70 21.34
CA ARG A 44 -13.92 7.26 20.03
C ARG A 44 -13.10 6.70 18.86
N LYS A 45 -11.87 6.22 19.11
CA LYS A 45 -10.96 5.70 18.08
C LYS A 45 -11.34 4.31 17.57
N GLY A 46 -11.89 3.44 18.42
CA GLY A 46 -12.23 2.05 18.07
C GLY A 46 -13.34 1.93 17.03
N LYS A 47 -14.45 2.67 17.18
CA LYS A 47 -15.57 2.67 16.22
C LYS A 47 -15.15 3.17 14.84
N TYR A 48 -14.37 4.25 14.80
CA TYR A 48 -13.88 4.83 13.54
C TYR A 48 -12.83 3.93 12.86
N LEU A 49 -11.95 3.26 13.62
CA LEU A 49 -11.01 2.29 13.06
C LEU A 49 -11.73 1.07 12.48
N LYS A 50 -12.73 0.53 13.20
CA LYS A 50 -13.55 -0.58 12.70
C LYS A 50 -14.26 -0.21 11.39
N GLN A 51 -14.86 0.98 11.32
CA GLN A 51 -15.47 1.47 10.09
C GLN A 51 -14.48 1.52 8.92
N LYS A 52 -13.27 2.03 9.16
CA LYS A 52 -12.22 2.10 8.13
C LYS A 52 -11.74 0.74 7.67
N PHE A 53 -11.62 -0.23 8.58
CA PHE A 53 -11.33 -1.62 8.23
C PHE A 53 -12.43 -2.24 7.37
N GLU A 54 -13.71 -1.99 7.66
CA GLU A 54 -14.81 -2.48 6.81
C GLU A 54 -14.77 -1.88 5.40
N GLU A 55 -14.44 -0.59 5.27
CA GLU A 55 -14.25 0.03 3.96
C GLU A 55 -13.09 -0.60 3.17
N LEU A 56 -11.95 -0.86 3.82
CA LEU A 56 -10.82 -1.58 3.21
C LEU A 56 -11.23 -2.97 2.77
N ARG A 57 -11.92 -3.69 3.65
CA ARG A 57 -12.40 -5.06 3.46
C ARG A 57 -13.33 -5.15 2.25
N ALA A 58 -14.31 -4.25 2.16
CA ALA A 58 -15.25 -4.18 1.07
C ALA A 58 -14.59 -3.86 -0.27
N PHE A 59 -13.62 -2.94 -0.29
CA PHE A 59 -12.88 -2.61 -1.51
C PHE A 59 -11.99 -3.77 -1.97
N GLY A 60 -11.24 -4.39 -1.06
CA GLY A 60 -10.40 -5.54 -1.36
C GLY A 60 -11.20 -6.71 -1.93
N SER A 61 -12.36 -7.00 -1.35
CA SER A 61 -13.27 -8.02 -1.90
C SER A 61 -13.74 -7.71 -3.31
N LYS A 62 -14.11 -6.46 -3.61
CA LYS A 62 -14.50 -6.05 -4.97
C LYS A 62 -13.38 -6.24 -5.99
N ILE A 63 -12.14 -5.88 -5.62
CA ILE A 63 -10.98 -6.08 -6.51
C ILE A 63 -10.76 -7.56 -6.80
N ILE A 64 -10.76 -8.40 -5.76
CA ILE A 64 -10.52 -9.84 -5.92
C ILE A 64 -11.61 -10.47 -6.77
N GLU A 65 -12.87 -10.14 -6.53
CA GLU A 65 -14.00 -10.67 -7.31
C GLU A 65 -13.93 -10.23 -8.77
N SER A 66 -13.64 -8.94 -9.03
CA SER A 66 -13.44 -8.42 -10.39
C SER A 66 -12.30 -9.15 -11.09
N ARG A 67 -11.17 -9.32 -10.39
CA ARG A 67 -9.99 -9.97 -10.97
C ARG A 67 -10.23 -11.44 -11.25
N LYS A 68 -10.94 -12.16 -10.37
CA LYS A 68 -11.33 -13.56 -10.59
C LYS A 68 -12.16 -13.77 -11.86
N LYS A 69 -13.04 -12.83 -12.21
CA LYS A 69 -13.86 -12.89 -13.44
C LYS A 69 -13.01 -12.73 -14.71
N GLU A 70 -11.98 -11.91 -14.65
CA GLU A 70 -11.05 -11.66 -15.77
C GLU A 70 -9.90 -12.67 -15.83
N PHE A 71 -9.65 -13.41 -14.75
CA PHE A 71 -8.48 -14.26 -14.59
C PHE A 71 -8.51 -15.48 -15.52
N THR A 72 -7.84 -15.36 -16.66
CA THR A 72 -7.55 -16.47 -17.57
C THR A 72 -6.19 -17.08 -17.24
N LYS A 73 -6.10 -18.42 -17.28
CA LYS A 73 -4.94 -19.22 -16.80
C LYS A 73 -3.58 -18.91 -17.48
N SER A 74 -3.52 -18.06 -18.52
CA SER A 74 -2.35 -17.95 -19.41
C SER A 74 -1.39 -16.80 -19.12
N LYS A 75 -1.73 -15.86 -18.21
CA LYS A 75 -0.89 -14.69 -17.94
C LYS A 75 -0.75 -14.40 -16.45
N ASN A 76 0.35 -14.88 -15.85
CA ASN A 76 0.78 -14.50 -14.50
C ASN A 76 1.52 -13.15 -14.56
N GLU A 77 0.77 -12.05 -14.62
CA GLU A 77 1.35 -10.70 -14.75
C GLU A 77 1.41 -9.93 -13.43
N SER A 78 0.65 -10.34 -12.40
CA SER A 78 0.58 -9.60 -11.13
C SER A 78 0.67 -10.48 -9.89
N PHE A 79 1.01 -9.86 -8.75
CA PHE A 79 1.01 -10.51 -7.44
C PHE A 79 -0.33 -11.17 -7.10
N LEU A 80 -1.45 -10.49 -7.39
CA LEU A 80 -2.79 -11.04 -7.18
C LEU A 80 -3.07 -12.25 -8.09
N ASP A 81 -2.62 -12.21 -9.35
CA ASP A 81 -2.78 -13.36 -10.26
C ASP A 81 -2.04 -14.60 -9.75
N ASN A 82 -0.84 -14.43 -9.19
CA ASN A 82 -0.10 -15.52 -8.57
C ASN A 82 -0.87 -16.11 -7.37
N LEU A 83 -1.47 -15.28 -6.52
CA LEU A 83 -2.30 -15.76 -5.40
C LEU A 83 -3.56 -16.49 -5.88
N LEU A 84 -4.20 -16.01 -6.95
CA LEU A 84 -5.37 -16.65 -7.56
C LEU A 84 -5.00 -17.98 -8.24
N GLN A 85 -3.82 -18.06 -8.87
CA GLN A 85 -3.30 -19.30 -9.43
C GLN A 85 -3.03 -20.33 -8.32
N LEU A 86 -2.37 -19.91 -7.23
CA LEU A 86 -2.12 -20.76 -6.06
C LEU A 86 -3.43 -21.27 -5.43
N GLN A 87 -4.47 -20.43 -5.37
CA GLN A 87 -5.79 -20.86 -4.90
C GLN A 87 -6.44 -21.93 -5.81
N LYS A 88 -6.20 -21.88 -7.13
CA LYS A 88 -6.67 -22.93 -8.05
C LYS A 88 -5.90 -24.24 -7.90
N GLU A 89 -4.63 -24.17 -7.53
CA GLU A 89 -3.74 -25.33 -7.39
C GLU A 89 -3.81 -25.97 -5.98
N ASN A 90 -4.08 -25.17 -4.94
CA ASN A 90 -4.22 -25.59 -3.55
C ASN A 90 -5.46 -24.97 -2.90
N LEU A 91 -6.40 -25.81 -2.45
CA LEU A 91 -7.69 -25.40 -1.87
C LEU A 91 -7.60 -24.72 -0.50
N SER A 92 -6.42 -24.65 0.13
CA SER A 92 -6.27 -24.09 1.47
C SER A 92 -6.28 -22.56 1.51
N LEU A 93 -6.07 -21.89 0.38
CA LEU A 93 -6.05 -20.42 0.31
C LEU A 93 -7.46 -19.85 0.16
N THR A 94 -7.96 -19.22 1.22
CA THR A 94 -9.27 -18.55 1.23
C THR A 94 -9.20 -17.14 0.66
N ASP A 95 -10.35 -16.60 0.22
CA ASP A 95 -10.44 -15.22 -0.27
C ASP A 95 -10.07 -14.19 0.80
N GLU A 96 -10.29 -14.54 2.08
CA GLU A 96 -9.87 -13.70 3.19
C GLU A 96 -8.34 -13.64 3.32
N GLU A 97 -7.65 -14.77 3.18
CA GLU A 97 -6.19 -14.83 3.22
C GLU A 97 -5.58 -14.10 2.02
N ILE A 98 -6.10 -14.30 0.81
CA ILE A 98 -5.63 -13.57 -0.39
C ILE A 98 -5.76 -12.06 -0.17
N ARG A 99 -6.93 -11.60 0.31
CA ARG A 99 -7.16 -10.18 0.60
C ARG A 99 -6.21 -9.66 1.67
N SER A 100 -5.97 -10.44 2.73
CA SER A 100 -5.05 -10.08 3.80
C SER A 100 -3.62 -9.91 3.27
N GLN A 101 -3.16 -10.80 2.41
CA GLN A 101 -1.83 -10.73 1.80
C GLN A 101 -1.70 -9.52 0.85
N VAL A 102 -2.70 -9.26 0.02
CA VAL A 102 -2.72 -8.06 -0.84
C VAL A 102 -2.70 -6.78 -0.01
N HIS A 103 -3.51 -6.70 1.05
CA HIS A 103 -3.54 -5.54 1.94
C HIS A 103 -2.18 -5.33 2.61
N THR A 104 -1.56 -6.41 3.09
CA THR A 104 -0.25 -6.36 3.74
C THR A 104 0.83 -5.90 2.78
N PHE A 105 0.84 -6.42 1.54
CA PHE A 105 1.79 -6.01 0.51
C PHE A 105 1.68 -4.52 0.19
N VAL A 106 0.46 -4.02 -0.06
CA VAL A 106 0.24 -2.60 -0.37
C VAL A 106 0.61 -1.72 0.83
N ALA A 107 0.21 -2.11 2.03
CA ALA A 107 0.52 -1.40 3.26
C ALA A 107 2.05 -1.28 3.47
N GLY A 108 2.77 -2.39 3.35
CA GLY A 108 4.23 -2.41 3.51
C GLY A 108 4.95 -1.56 2.46
N ALA A 109 4.51 -1.62 1.21
CA ALA A 109 5.13 -0.89 0.11
C ALA A 109 4.81 0.62 0.13
N PHE A 110 3.62 1.02 0.58
CA PHE A 110 3.14 2.40 0.45
C PHE A 110 3.95 3.38 1.30
N ASP A 111 4.06 3.13 2.60
CA ASP A 111 4.65 4.08 3.53
C ASP A 111 6.18 4.15 3.41
N THR A 112 6.83 2.98 3.30
CA THR A 112 8.29 2.86 3.22
C THR A 112 8.84 3.42 1.91
N THR A 113 8.31 2.98 0.77
CA THR A 113 8.74 3.47 -0.56
C THR A 113 8.37 4.93 -0.73
N GLY A 114 7.19 5.35 -0.26
CA GLY A 114 6.76 6.74 -0.28
C GLY A 114 7.73 7.65 0.46
N THR A 115 8.15 7.26 1.66
CA THR A 115 9.11 7.99 2.47
C THR A 115 10.51 7.98 1.83
N ALA A 116 10.97 6.84 1.33
CA ALA A 116 12.26 6.74 0.63
C ALA A 116 12.32 7.68 -0.59
N LEU A 117 11.26 7.72 -1.40
CA LEU A 117 11.18 8.63 -2.55
C LEU A 117 11.12 10.10 -2.13
N GLN A 118 10.42 10.43 -1.05
CA GLN A 118 10.39 11.78 -0.50
C GLN A 118 11.80 12.25 -0.09
N TRP A 119 12.54 11.41 0.63
CA TRP A 119 13.93 11.70 1.01
C TRP A 119 14.84 11.79 -0.21
N LEU A 120 14.70 10.89 -1.18
CA LEU A 120 15.47 10.94 -2.42
C LEU A 120 15.28 12.28 -3.13
N ILE A 121 14.04 12.72 -3.33
CA ILE A 121 13.73 14.00 -3.99
C ILE A 121 14.30 15.18 -3.20
N LEU A 122 14.15 15.16 -1.86
CA LEU A 122 14.69 16.20 -0.99
C LEU A 122 16.22 16.30 -1.11
N LEU A 123 16.92 15.16 -1.07
CA LEU A 123 18.37 15.12 -1.20
C LEU A 123 18.84 15.56 -2.58
N LEU A 124 18.19 15.10 -3.65
CA LEU A 124 18.51 15.54 -5.01
C LEU A 124 18.31 17.05 -5.19
N GLY A 125 17.25 17.62 -4.60
CA GLY A 125 17.01 19.06 -4.65
C GLY A 125 18.05 19.90 -3.89
N ASN A 126 18.65 19.33 -2.84
CA ASN A 126 19.69 20.00 -2.05
C ASN A 126 21.12 19.80 -2.61
N HIS A 127 21.31 18.82 -3.52
CA HIS A 127 22.61 18.47 -4.09
C HIS A 127 22.54 18.44 -5.62
N ILE A 128 22.51 19.63 -6.23
CA ILE A 128 22.32 19.82 -7.68
C ILE A 128 23.37 19.05 -8.52
N GLU A 129 24.62 18.98 -8.06
CA GLU A 129 25.71 18.26 -8.73
C GLU A 129 25.42 16.76 -8.84
N ILE A 130 24.86 16.16 -7.79
CA ILE A 130 24.45 14.74 -7.79
C ILE A 130 23.25 14.55 -8.74
N GLN A 131 22.31 15.48 -8.74
CA GLN A 131 21.16 15.45 -9.64
C GLN A 131 21.56 15.52 -11.11
N ASP A 132 22.54 16.37 -11.45
CA ASP A 132 23.06 16.51 -12.80
C ASP A 132 23.83 15.26 -13.24
N ASN A 133 24.64 14.68 -12.35
CA ASN A 133 25.31 13.40 -12.61
C ASN A 133 24.32 12.28 -12.90
N LEU A 134 23.27 12.13 -12.07
CA LEU A 134 22.20 11.15 -12.28
C LEU A 134 21.49 11.36 -13.63
N ARG A 135 21.25 12.61 -14.02
CA ARG A 135 20.64 12.95 -15.32
C ARG A 135 21.54 12.58 -16.49
N ASN A 136 22.84 12.86 -16.36
CA ASN A 136 23.82 12.50 -17.38
C ASN A 136 23.93 10.98 -17.56
N GLU A 137 23.98 10.22 -16.46
CA GLU A 137 23.95 8.75 -16.50
C GLU A 137 22.70 8.22 -17.22
N TRP A 138 21.53 8.77 -16.89
CA TRP A 138 20.27 8.39 -17.55
C TRP A 138 20.27 8.69 -19.05
N CYS A 139 20.73 9.88 -19.45
CA CYS A 139 20.87 10.25 -20.86
C CYS A 139 21.85 9.33 -21.59
N ASN A 140 23.01 9.05 -21.00
CA ASN A 140 24.02 8.17 -21.59
C ASN A 140 23.49 6.74 -21.75
N PHE A 141 22.81 6.19 -20.74
CA PHE A 141 22.20 4.86 -20.83
C PHE A 141 21.17 4.78 -21.95
N ARG A 142 20.34 5.82 -22.12
CA ARG A 142 19.33 5.87 -23.18
C ARG A 142 19.93 6.06 -24.57
N CYS A 143 21.03 6.81 -24.70
CA CYS A 143 21.70 7.05 -25.98
C CYS A 143 22.57 5.87 -26.46
N ASN A 144 23.02 5.00 -25.55
CA ASN A 144 23.78 3.78 -25.88
C ASN A 144 22.88 2.56 -26.22
N LYS A 145 21.59 2.78 -26.44
CA LYS A 145 20.60 1.77 -26.82
C LYS A 145 19.99 2.14 -28.17
#